data_AF-A0A0C2DX20-F1
#
_entry.id   AF-A0A0C2DX20-F1
#
_cell.length_a   1.000
_cell.length_b   1.000
_cell.length_c   1.000
_cell.angle_alpha   90.00
_cell.angle_beta   90.00
_cell.angle_gamma   90.00
#
_symmetry.space_group_name_H-M   'P 1'
#
loop_
_entity.id
_entity.type
_entity.pdbx_description
1 polymer ?
#
loop_
_entity_poly.entity_id
_entity_poly.type
_entity_poly.pdbx_seq_one_letter_code
_entity_poly.pdbx_strand_id
1 'polypeptide(L)'
;MAHLEDFPDEIDTTSAFPPLSAAIRSLINRMENDRDSMLRQLNTIENACSEIPKRSEPRSSCACCTLEENRDMHQTVRCSRFPNAVARTLQAAKLALCERCLKPKHGTEDCGVSCVHCGLLLCSSRGRPGATYKRGHH
;
A
#
# COMPACT_ATOMS: atom_id res chain seq x y z
N MET A 1 -11.91 37.89 -77.15
CA MET A 1 -10.89 37.27 -76.29
C MET A 1 -11.09 37.81 -74.89
N ALA A 2 -11.83 37.07 -74.05
CA ALA A 2 -11.94 37.34 -72.63
C ALA A 2 -11.73 35.99 -71.95
N HIS A 3 -10.47 35.68 -71.63
CA HIS A 3 -10.12 34.51 -70.85
C HIS A 3 -10.27 34.94 -69.38
N LEU A 4 -11.32 34.43 -68.72
CA LEU A 4 -11.52 34.57 -67.29
C LEU A 4 -10.27 34.07 -66.56
N GLU A 5 -9.64 34.95 -65.80
CA GLU A 5 -8.82 34.56 -64.65
C GLU A 5 -9.78 34.14 -63.54
N ASP A 6 -10.18 32.88 -63.54
CA ASP A 6 -10.90 32.27 -62.42
C ASP A 6 -9.84 31.79 -61.42
N PHE A 7 -9.39 32.72 -60.57
CA PHE A 7 -8.57 32.38 -59.41
C PHE A 7 -9.45 31.59 -58.44
N PRO A 8 -9.05 30.38 -58.01
CA PRO A 8 -9.82 29.67 -56.99
C PRO A 8 -9.82 30.52 -55.72
N ASP A 9 -11.01 30.81 -55.19
CA ASP A 9 -11.22 31.49 -53.91
C ASP A 9 -10.21 30.97 -52.89
N GLU A 10 -9.40 31.89 -52.37
CA GLU A 10 -8.42 31.64 -51.33
C GLU A 10 -9.16 31.03 -50.14
N ILE A 11 -8.96 29.73 -49.88
CA ILE A 11 -9.61 29.03 -48.75
C ILE A 11 -9.19 29.79 -47.49
N ASP A 12 -10.13 30.50 -46.85
CA ASP A 12 -9.88 31.24 -45.62
C ASP A 12 -9.64 30.27 -44.45
N THR A 13 -8.41 29.75 -44.41
CA THR A 13 -7.89 28.84 -43.39
C THR A 13 -7.86 29.49 -42.01
N THR A 14 -7.95 30.82 -41.93
CA THR A 14 -8.01 31.61 -40.69
C THR A 14 -9.22 31.25 -39.84
N SER A 15 -10.34 30.87 -40.47
CA SER A 15 -11.58 30.51 -39.76
C SER A 15 -11.56 29.08 -39.21
N ALA A 16 -10.89 28.15 -39.88
CA ALA A 16 -10.84 26.73 -39.52
C ALA A 16 -9.68 26.37 -38.56
N PHE A 17 -8.62 27.18 -38.52
CA PHE A 17 -7.44 26.92 -37.68
C PHE A 17 -7.70 27.04 -36.17
N PRO A 18 -8.46 28.04 -35.65
CA PRO A 18 -8.75 28.17 -34.22
C PRO A 18 -9.42 26.93 -33.60
N PRO A 19 -10.52 26.36 -34.16
CA PRO A 19 -11.15 25.17 -33.58
C PRO A 19 -10.25 23.93 -33.68
N LEU A 20 -9.50 23.76 -34.76
CA LEU A 20 -8.51 22.67 -34.88
C LEU A 20 -7.41 22.78 -33.82
N SER A 21 -6.86 23.98 -33.63
CA SER A 21 -5.84 24.24 -32.60
C SER A 21 -6.39 23.98 -31.18
N ALA A 22 -7.64 24.34 -30.91
CA ALA A 22 -8.29 24.09 -29.63
C ALA A 22 -8.52 22.59 -29.39
N ALA A 23 -8.95 21.85 -30.43
CA ALA A 23 -9.12 20.41 -30.36
C ALA A 23 -7.78 19.67 -30.10
N ILE A 24 -6.71 20.08 -30.77
CA ILE A 24 -5.36 19.54 -30.56
C ILE A 24 -4.90 19.79 -29.11
N ARG A 25 -5.03 21.02 -28.59
CA ARG A 25 -4.70 21.32 -27.19
C ARG A 25 -5.53 20.50 -26.20
N SER A 26 -6.83 20.33 -26.48
CA SER A 26 -7.71 19.49 -25.65
C SER A 26 -7.29 18.02 -25.65
N LEU A 27 -6.85 17.50 -26.80
CA LEU A 27 -6.32 16.14 -26.89
C LEU A 27 -5.01 15.98 -26.11
N ILE A 28 -4.08 16.93 -26.24
CA ILE A 28 -2.82 16.94 -25.48
C ILE A 28 -3.11 16.93 -23.97
N ASN A 29 -3.99 17.82 -23.49
CA ASN A 29 -4.35 17.87 -22.08
C ASN A 29 -4.97 16.56 -21.58
N ARG A 30 -5.80 15.90 -22.41
CA ARG A 30 -6.35 14.57 -22.07
C ARG A 30 -5.26 13.52 -21.96
N MET A 31 -4.35 13.48 -22.93
CA MET A 31 -3.23 12.54 -22.92
C MET A 31 -2.30 12.74 -21.71
N GLU A 32 -2.05 13.99 -21.31
CA GLU A 32 -1.26 14.31 -20.12
C GLU A 32 -1.97 13.84 -18.84
N ASN A 33 -3.28 14.10 -18.72
CA ASN A 33 -4.08 13.64 -17.59
C ASN A 33 -4.13 12.10 -17.50
N ASP A 34 -4.32 11.42 -18.63
CA ASP A 34 -4.34 9.97 -18.69
C ASP A 34 -2.98 9.39 -18.31
N ARG A 35 -1.89 9.98 -18.81
CA ARG A 35 -0.52 9.61 -18.43
C ARG A 35 -0.31 9.76 -16.94
N ASP A 36 -0.67 10.89 -16.36
CA ASP A 36 -0.49 11.15 -14.92
C ASP A 36 -1.35 10.19 -14.07
N SER A 37 -2.56 9.88 -14.53
CA SER A 37 -3.44 8.88 -13.91
C SER A 37 -2.80 7.49 -13.94
N MET A 38 -2.29 7.06 -15.09
CA MET A 38 -1.61 5.78 -15.24
C MET A 38 -0.36 5.69 -14.36
N LEU A 39 0.45 6.76 -14.30
CA LEU A 39 1.63 6.79 -13.42
C LEU A 39 1.25 6.64 -11.94
N ARG A 40 0.16 7.26 -11.49
CA ARG A 40 -0.34 7.08 -10.11
C ARG A 40 -0.81 5.64 -9.85
N GLN A 41 -1.50 5.03 -10.81
CA GLN A 41 -1.93 3.64 -10.71
C GLN A 41 -0.74 2.68 -10.66
N LEU A 42 0.26 2.86 -11.51
CA LEU A 42 1.49 2.07 -11.52
C LEU A 42 2.23 2.17 -10.19
N ASN A 43 2.42 3.39 -9.66
CA ASN A 43 3.02 3.58 -8.34
C ASN A 43 2.22 2.88 -7.23
N THR A 44 0.89 2.88 -7.33
CA THR A 44 0.03 2.19 -6.34
C THR A 44 0.22 0.67 -6.40
N ILE A 45 0.28 0.11 -7.62
CA ILE A 45 0.52 -1.31 -7.86
C ILE A 45 1.91 -1.71 -7.38
N GLU A 46 2.94 -0.93 -7.72
CA GLU A 46 4.32 -1.17 -7.30
C GLU A 46 4.44 -1.20 -5.76
N ASN A 47 3.81 -0.23 -5.09
CA ASN A 47 3.74 -0.21 -3.63
C ASN A 47 3.01 -1.44 -3.07
N ALA A 48 1.91 -1.86 -3.68
CA ALA A 48 1.21 -3.08 -3.25
C ALA A 48 2.08 -4.34 -3.46
N CYS A 49 2.73 -4.46 -4.62
CA CYS A 49 3.61 -5.58 -4.97
C CYS A 49 4.84 -5.66 -4.06
N SER A 50 5.38 -4.52 -3.60
CA SER A 50 6.49 -4.52 -2.64
C SER A 50 6.07 -4.90 -1.21
N GLU A 51 4.79 -4.71 -0.84
CA GLU A 51 4.26 -5.02 0.49
C GLU A 51 3.71 -6.44 0.62
N ILE A 52 3.15 -7.03 -0.45
CA ILE A 52 2.58 -8.39 -0.42
C ILE A 52 3.60 -9.43 0.09
N PRO A 53 4.85 -9.49 -0.42
CA PRO A 53 5.86 -10.44 0.05
C PRO A 53 6.15 -10.32 1.54
N LYS A 54 6.26 -9.09 2.06
CA LYS A 54 6.51 -8.81 3.49
C LYS A 54 5.35 -9.30 4.38
N ARG A 55 4.13 -9.30 3.84
CA ARG A 55 2.92 -9.76 4.54
C ARG A 55 2.72 -11.28 4.44
N SER A 56 3.17 -11.89 3.35
CA SER A 56 3.06 -13.34 3.12
C SER A 56 4.23 -14.14 3.69
N GLU A 57 5.24 -13.48 4.26
CA GLU A 57 6.37 -14.17 4.88
C GLU A 57 5.87 -15.16 5.94
N PRO A 58 6.26 -16.45 5.86
CA PRO A 58 5.87 -17.47 6.81
C PRO A 58 6.27 -17.06 8.23
N ARG A 59 5.34 -17.18 9.18
CA ARG A 59 5.61 -16.91 10.59
C ARG A 59 5.27 -18.14 11.41
N SER A 60 6.10 -18.40 12.41
CA SER A 60 5.81 -19.40 13.43
C SER A 60 4.49 -19.07 14.14
N SER A 61 3.63 -20.07 14.34
CA SER A 61 2.42 -19.93 15.16
C SER A 61 2.74 -19.74 16.65
N CYS A 62 3.95 -20.11 17.08
CA CYS A 62 4.48 -19.87 18.41
C CYS A 62 5.34 -18.59 18.41
N ALA A 63 4.94 -17.59 19.20
CA ALA A 63 5.66 -16.33 19.32
C ALA A 63 7.05 -16.48 19.99
N CYS A 64 7.32 -17.60 20.64
CA CYS A 64 8.57 -17.86 21.35
C CYS A 64 9.62 -18.63 20.52
N CYS A 65 9.21 -19.24 19.41
CA CYS A 65 10.03 -20.13 18.58
C CYS A 65 10.16 -19.59 17.16
N THR A 66 11.30 -19.85 16.50
CA THR A 66 11.45 -19.56 15.06
C THR A 66 10.59 -20.50 14.22
N LEU A 67 10.47 -20.21 12.91
CA LEU A 67 9.75 -21.08 11.98
C LEU A 67 10.35 -22.50 11.95
N GLU A 68 11.68 -22.61 11.97
CA GLU A 68 12.41 -23.88 11.92
C GLU A 68 12.25 -24.70 13.21
N GLU A 69 12.07 -24.02 14.35
CA GLU A 69 11.87 -24.63 15.65
C GLU A 69 10.43 -25.12 15.86
N ASN A 70 9.45 -24.52 15.18
CA ASN A 70 8.03 -24.82 15.31
C ASN A 70 7.52 -25.72 14.17
N ARG A 71 8.12 -26.90 14.01
CA ARG A 71 7.76 -27.85 12.94
C ARG A 71 6.40 -28.50 13.15
N ASP A 72 5.96 -28.61 14.40
CA ASP A 72 4.69 -29.18 14.83
C ASP A 72 3.56 -28.14 14.88
N MET A 73 3.83 -26.88 14.50
CA MET A 73 2.84 -25.81 14.40
C MET A 73 2.12 -25.51 15.74
N HIS A 74 2.77 -25.75 16.88
CA HIS A 74 2.17 -25.50 18.18
C HIS A 74 1.94 -24.00 18.44
N GLN A 75 0.90 -23.69 19.20
CA GLN A 75 0.62 -22.33 19.67
C GLN A 75 1.50 -22.00 20.88
N THR A 76 1.79 -20.71 21.11
CA THR A 76 2.66 -20.24 22.22
C THR A 76 2.27 -20.82 23.59
N VAL A 77 0.97 -20.98 23.85
CA VAL A 77 0.45 -21.52 25.12
C VAL A 77 0.82 -23.00 25.34
N ARG A 78 1.04 -23.75 24.25
CA ARG A 78 1.40 -25.17 24.25
C ARG A 78 2.88 -25.43 23.96
N CYS A 79 3.71 -24.39 23.98
CA CYS A 79 5.13 -24.53 23.70
C CYS A 79 5.83 -25.37 24.79
N SER A 80 6.34 -26.54 24.42
CA SER A 80 7.04 -27.46 25.33
C SER A 80 8.41 -26.92 25.77
N ARG A 81 9.05 -26.10 24.94
CA ARG A 81 10.33 -25.44 25.27
C ARG A 81 10.17 -24.32 26.30
N PHE A 82 9.00 -23.67 26.32
CA PHE A 82 8.68 -22.58 27.25
C PHE A 82 7.35 -22.90 27.98
N PRO A 83 7.34 -23.91 28.87
CA PRO A 83 6.10 -24.49 29.40
C PRO A 83 5.38 -23.57 30.39
N ASN A 84 6.13 -22.74 31.13
CA ASN A 84 5.58 -21.86 32.15
C ASN A 84 5.59 -20.38 31.72
N ALA A 85 4.82 -19.55 32.44
CA ALA A 85 4.67 -18.14 32.13
C ALA A 85 6.00 -17.38 32.22
N VAL A 86 6.81 -17.65 33.25
CA VAL A 86 8.10 -16.98 33.46
C VAL A 86 9.05 -17.21 32.29
N ALA A 87 9.18 -18.45 31.82
CA ALA A 87 10.02 -18.79 30.67
C ALA A 87 9.53 -18.10 29.38
N ARG A 88 8.21 -18.01 29.18
CA ARG A 88 7.63 -17.26 28.04
C ARG A 88 7.90 -15.77 28.14
N THR A 89 7.79 -15.17 29.32
CA THR A 89 8.08 -13.74 29.53
C THR A 89 9.55 -13.43 29.28
N LEU A 90 10.47 -14.24 29.81
CA LEU A 90 11.92 -14.08 29.56
C LEU A 90 12.25 -14.18 28.07
N GLN A 91 11.66 -15.15 27.38
CA GLN A 91 11.85 -15.30 25.93
C GLN A 91 11.23 -14.13 25.16
N ALA A 92 10.04 -13.66 25.55
CA ALA A 92 9.42 -12.49 24.95
C ALA A 92 10.29 -11.23 25.13
N ALA A 93 10.88 -11.03 26.31
CA ALA A 93 11.81 -9.93 26.57
C ALA A 93 13.07 -10.06 25.70
N LYS A 94 13.65 -11.26 25.60
CA LYS A 94 14.81 -11.54 24.74
C LYS A 94 14.53 -11.26 23.26
N LEU A 95 13.32 -11.57 22.80
CA LEU A 95 12.87 -11.32 21.42
C LEU A 95 12.33 -9.89 21.21
N ALA A 96 12.46 -9.01 22.21
CA ALA A 96 11.91 -7.65 22.20
C ALA A 96 10.42 -7.62 21.79
N LEU A 97 9.63 -8.52 22.37
CA LEU A 97 8.18 -8.59 22.20
C LEU A 97 7.46 -7.85 23.33
N CYS A 98 6.26 -7.37 23.04
CA CYS A 98 5.33 -6.89 24.04
C CYS A 98 4.77 -8.08 24.83
N GLU A 99 4.88 -8.05 26.16
CA GLU A 99 4.42 -9.13 27.04
C GLU A 99 2.90 -9.35 27.01
N ARG A 100 2.11 -8.35 26.59
CA ARG A 100 0.64 -8.45 26.51
C ARG A 100 0.17 -9.04 25.19
N CYS A 101 0.68 -8.54 24.07
CA CYS A 101 0.19 -8.92 22.74
C CYS A 101 1.14 -9.82 21.94
N LEU A 102 2.34 -10.09 22.46
CA LEU A 102 3.39 -10.92 21.85
C LEU A 102 3.79 -10.49 20.43
N LYS A 103 3.55 -9.22 20.08
CA LYS A 103 4.04 -8.57 18.87
C LYS A 103 5.34 -7.85 19.16
N PRO A 104 6.11 -7.42 18.14
CA PRO A 104 7.28 -6.55 18.34
C PRO A 104 6.94 -5.40 19.29
N LYS A 105 7.87 -5.10 20.21
CA LYS A 105 7.69 -4.10 21.24
C LYS A 105 7.33 -2.76 20.60
N HIS A 106 6.38 -2.09 21.23
CA HIS A 106 5.87 -0.80 20.77
C HIS A 106 6.99 0.24 20.85
N GLY A 107 7.30 0.90 19.72
CA GLY A 107 8.17 2.08 19.69
C GLY A 107 7.55 3.26 20.43
N THR A 108 8.39 4.21 20.85
CA THR A 108 8.00 5.45 21.54
C THR A 108 7.42 6.52 20.63
N GLU A 109 7.52 6.35 19.31
CA GLU A 109 7.02 7.28 18.30
C GLU A 109 5.52 7.06 18.02
N ASP A 110 4.73 8.14 18.07
CA ASP A 110 3.28 8.10 17.91
C ASP A 110 2.87 7.92 16.43
N CYS A 111 2.54 6.70 16.01
CA CYS A 111 2.02 6.44 14.66
C CYS A 111 0.50 6.29 14.57
N GLY A 112 -0.23 6.75 15.59
CA GLY A 112 -1.70 6.87 15.58
C GLY A 112 -2.49 5.55 15.57
N VAL A 113 -1.83 4.39 15.55
CA VAL A 113 -2.47 3.06 15.58
C VAL A 113 -2.25 2.42 16.94
N SER A 114 -3.29 2.24 17.75
CA SER A 114 -3.19 1.55 19.03
C SER A 114 -3.34 0.03 18.90
N CYS A 115 -2.62 -0.71 19.73
CA CYS A 115 -2.81 -2.16 19.86
C CYS A 115 -4.13 -2.42 20.58
N VAL A 116 -5.06 -3.13 19.92
CA VAL A 116 -6.35 -3.51 20.52
C VAL A 116 -6.19 -4.27 21.84
N HIS A 117 -5.08 -4.98 22.05
CA HIS A 117 -4.81 -5.71 23.30
C HIS A 117 -4.03 -4.89 24.35
N CYS A 118 -3.26 -3.88 23.94
CA CYS A 118 -2.41 -3.13 24.87
C CYS A 118 -2.90 -1.70 25.17
N GLY A 119 -3.72 -1.12 24.28
CA GLY A 119 -4.05 0.31 24.28
C GLY A 119 -2.90 1.23 23.83
N LEU A 120 -1.69 0.70 23.69
CA LEU A 120 -0.46 1.44 23.36
C LEU A 120 -0.28 1.60 21.84
N LEU A 121 0.33 2.70 21.41
CA LEU A 121 0.61 2.99 20.00
C LEU A 121 1.65 1.99 19.44
N LEU A 122 1.33 1.37 18.30
CA LEU A 122 2.09 0.28 17.68
C LEU A 122 3.09 0.82 16.66
N CYS A 123 4.40 0.91 16.97
CA CYS A 123 5.37 1.21 15.92
C CYS A 123 6.63 0.34 15.85
N SER A 124 6.93 -0.12 14.63
CA SER A 124 8.29 -0.22 14.04
C SER A 124 8.32 -0.32 12.50
N SER A 125 7.24 -0.70 11.78
CA SER A 125 7.28 -0.82 10.29
C SER A 125 5.94 -1.17 9.61
N ARG A 126 4.82 -0.52 9.96
CA ARG A 126 3.57 -0.70 9.19
C ARG A 126 3.36 0.46 8.21
N GLY A 127 3.62 0.20 6.93
CA GLY A 127 3.16 1.04 5.83
C GLY A 127 1.64 1.22 5.89
N ARG A 128 1.23 2.46 6.18
CA ARG A 128 -0.12 3.07 6.17
C ARG A 128 -1.31 2.31 6.79
N PRO A 129 -2.18 3.00 7.54
CA PRO A 129 -3.52 2.50 7.79
C PRO A 129 -4.31 2.49 6.46
N GLY A 130 -4.53 1.29 5.90
CA GLY A 130 -5.57 1.08 4.90
C GLY A 130 -6.95 1.35 5.51
N ALA A 131 -7.86 1.91 4.72
CA ALA A 131 -9.20 2.30 5.12
C ALA A 131 -9.92 1.21 5.94
N THR A 132 -10.58 1.63 7.01
CA THR A 132 -11.36 0.78 7.91
C THR A 132 -12.61 0.26 7.20
N TYR A 133 -12.58 -0.99 6.74
CA TYR A 133 -13.82 -1.67 6.37
C TYR A 133 -14.55 -2.08 7.66
N LYS A 134 -15.68 -1.43 7.94
CA LYS A 134 -16.61 -1.89 8.98
C LYS A 134 -17.23 -3.21 8.52
N ARG A 135 -16.99 -4.30 9.27
CA ARG A 135 -17.75 -5.54 9.09
C ARG A 135 -19.09 -5.37 9.79
N GLY A 136 -20.17 -5.41 9.02
CA GLY A 136 -21.54 -5.43 9.55
C GLY A 136 -21.76 -6.71 10.36
N HIS A 137 -22.28 -6.54 11.57
CA HIS A 137 -22.77 -7.65 12.38
C HIS A 137 -24.14 -8.07 11.80
N HIS A 138 -24.23 -9.33 11.39
CA HIS A 138 -25.49 -10.06 11.35
C HIS A 138 -25.64 -10.85 12.65
#